data_AF-A0A7C0WYA7-F1
#
_entry.id   AF-A0A7C0WYA7-F1
#
_cell.length_a   1.000
_cell.length_b   1.000
_cell.length_c   1.000
_cell.angle_alpha   90.00
_cell.angle_beta   90.00
_cell.angle_gamma   90.00
#
_symmetry.space_group_name_H-M   'P 1'
#
loop_
_entity.id
_entity.type
_entity.pdbx_description
1 polymer ?
#
loop_
_entity_poly.entity_id
_entity_poly.type
_entity_poly.pdbx_seq_one_letter_code
_entity_poly.pdbx_strand_id
1 'polypeptide(L)'
;MNKRSLTFILLGGLILISVFGVYFLFNFFVSKPKQIQKITSQELRQEYLKFKKEYLEKRRKGYDLKEAVWWIKQARKEYFEENYEKAKEYLNKAFLALEKAKKIDFSLPEVPEKGWKITEKPNTFIEKTPTIKDWVPIGITYNLEKDNLLRYIPGYPWQQSCFIFVALGETKEGETVFYQGRLPFEGGFAPRININGEYFRKVPVFKGGMYYYENGIEGYPYPTVLVYGTKDYKEILSYDEKNQIWYHEIIPPDENGLKIKIRAKALGVPFWMGPQEGPYIIHGAYSGTKDIDAWGGFWVVGKFEGKIKLPQKEEKEFSGYFLFDRATHIAYYAQQEYQGEYCKEALCPARGGVVEFSCMGIFDDDFAITLCDSKNPTPVDFPKFQHQGRINYIFNESYPFNDFTLKSFGEHLQPSSFELKGKFKEGSVNLKGKVIEYWPPKGWGRVEGSWWDPEGKRTWGRAFISWEGEIRFKGKTVKVENAIGIGEFTRFEGSK
;
A
#
# COMPACT_ATOMS: atom_id res chain seq x y z
N MET A 1 78.53 57.75 -6.72
CA MET A 1 77.19 57.44 -7.25
C MET A 1 76.63 58.70 -7.92
N ASN A 2 76.31 58.64 -9.21
CA ASN A 2 76.04 59.82 -10.05
C ASN A 2 74.70 60.47 -9.68
N LYS A 3 74.63 61.80 -9.47
CA LYS A 3 73.43 62.52 -9.00
C LYS A 3 72.21 62.29 -9.90
N ARG A 4 72.42 62.04 -11.21
CA ARG A 4 71.35 61.69 -12.16
C ARG A 4 70.75 60.30 -11.94
N SER A 5 71.55 59.32 -11.48
CA SER A 5 71.06 57.95 -11.24
C SER A 5 70.22 57.86 -9.96
N LEU A 6 70.49 58.68 -8.95
CA LEU A 6 69.71 58.72 -7.71
C LEU A 6 68.29 59.27 -7.93
N THR A 7 68.16 60.28 -8.81
CA THR A 7 66.85 60.89 -9.13
C THR A 7 65.96 59.95 -9.93
N PHE A 8 66.53 59.14 -10.85
CA PHE A 8 65.77 58.12 -11.58
C PHE A 8 65.29 56.97 -10.69
N ILE A 9 66.09 56.57 -9.69
CA ILE A 9 65.69 55.53 -8.72
C ILE A 9 64.59 56.05 -7.78
N LEU A 10 64.67 57.31 -7.35
CA LEU A 10 63.65 57.95 -6.51
C LEU A 10 62.32 58.20 -7.27
N LEU A 11 62.37 58.65 -8.53
CA LEU A 11 61.15 58.79 -9.35
C LEU A 11 60.56 57.42 -9.73
N GLY A 12 61.40 56.44 -10.06
CA GLY A 12 60.95 55.07 -10.34
C GLY A 12 60.29 54.42 -9.14
N GLY A 13 60.84 54.63 -7.94
CA GLY A 13 60.26 54.16 -6.67
C GLY A 13 58.91 54.81 -6.35
N LEU A 14 58.76 56.13 -6.56
CA LEU A 14 57.51 56.84 -6.33
C LEU A 14 56.39 56.42 -7.30
N ILE A 15 56.73 56.14 -8.56
CA ILE A 15 55.79 55.62 -9.56
C ILE A 15 55.40 54.16 -9.25
N LEU A 16 56.35 53.33 -8.81
CA LEU A 16 56.06 51.96 -8.38
C LEU A 16 55.15 51.92 -7.14
N ILE A 17 55.36 52.81 -6.17
CA ILE A 17 54.51 52.92 -4.98
C ILE A 17 53.11 53.44 -5.34
N SER A 18 52.97 54.36 -6.30
CA SER A 18 51.66 54.84 -6.74
C SER A 18 50.89 53.79 -7.56
N VAL A 19 51.57 53.03 -8.43
CA VAL A 19 50.97 51.94 -9.21
C VAL A 19 50.60 50.77 -8.30
N PHE A 20 51.45 50.41 -7.33
CA PHE A 20 51.09 49.41 -6.32
C PHE A 20 49.97 49.90 -5.41
N GLY A 21 49.96 51.17 -5.00
CA GLY A 21 48.91 51.75 -4.18
C GLY A 21 47.55 51.76 -4.88
N VAL A 22 47.52 52.10 -6.18
CA VAL A 22 46.30 52.04 -7.01
C VAL A 22 45.88 50.59 -7.28
N TYR A 23 46.81 49.67 -7.53
CA TYR A 23 46.51 48.23 -7.69
C TYR A 23 46.01 47.59 -6.38
N PHE A 24 46.53 48.00 -5.23
CA PHE A 24 46.06 47.57 -3.92
C PHE A 24 44.70 48.17 -3.59
N LEU A 25 44.47 49.46 -3.86
CA LEU A 25 43.17 50.10 -3.70
C LEU A 25 42.11 49.52 -4.65
N PHE A 26 42.49 49.22 -5.91
CA PHE A 26 41.59 48.59 -6.88
C PHE A 26 41.29 47.14 -6.48
N ASN A 27 42.27 46.35 -6.04
CA ASN A 27 42.00 45.03 -5.49
C ASN A 27 41.25 45.07 -4.15
N PHE A 28 41.42 46.10 -3.32
CA PHE A 28 40.71 46.24 -2.05
C PHE A 28 39.26 46.73 -2.24
N PHE A 29 38.98 47.54 -3.27
CA PHE A 29 37.62 47.96 -3.63
C PHE A 29 36.87 46.97 -4.52
N VAL A 30 37.58 46.21 -5.38
CA VAL A 30 36.99 45.15 -6.24
C VAL A 30 36.88 43.82 -5.49
N SER A 31 37.75 43.58 -4.51
CA SER A 31 37.63 42.47 -3.55
C SER A 31 37.02 42.97 -2.24
N LYS A 32 35.81 43.56 -2.31
CA LYS A 32 34.92 43.38 -1.16
C LYS A 32 34.80 41.86 -0.99
N PRO A 33 35.17 41.27 0.17
CA PRO A 33 34.74 39.91 0.43
C PRO A 33 33.23 39.93 0.19
N LYS A 34 32.72 39.06 -0.69
CA LYS A 34 31.28 38.75 -0.67
C LYS A 34 31.03 38.43 0.80
N GLN A 35 30.40 39.35 1.52
CA GLN A 35 29.89 39.09 2.84
C GLN A 35 29.01 37.87 2.58
N ILE A 36 29.46 36.69 2.99
CA ILE A 36 28.63 35.50 2.96
C ILE A 36 27.54 35.87 3.94
N GLN A 37 26.45 36.41 3.41
CA GLN A 37 25.30 36.83 4.15
C GLN A 37 24.75 35.54 4.72
N LYS A 38 25.18 35.21 5.94
CA LYS A 38 24.87 33.96 6.60
C LYS A 38 23.35 33.91 6.67
N ILE A 39 22.76 33.02 5.87
CA ILE A 39 21.30 32.96 5.74
C ILE A 39 20.74 32.72 7.13
N THR A 40 19.93 33.67 7.60
CA THR A 40 19.36 33.59 8.94
C THR A 40 18.12 32.70 8.91
N SER A 41 17.87 32.00 10.01
CA SER A 41 16.65 31.21 10.19
C SER A 41 15.38 32.06 10.02
N GLN A 42 15.45 33.34 10.39
CA GLN A 42 14.35 34.30 10.27
C GLN A 42 14.03 34.66 8.81
N GLU A 43 15.05 34.89 7.96
CA GLU A 43 14.87 35.14 6.52
C GLU A 43 14.24 33.93 5.83
N LEU A 44 14.76 32.73 6.07
CA LEU A 44 14.19 31.49 5.51
C LEU A 44 12.74 31.27 5.93
N ARG A 45 12.41 31.55 7.19
CA ARG A 45 11.04 31.42 7.69
C ARG A 45 10.05 32.29 6.92
N GLN A 46 10.43 33.51 6.55
CA GLN A 46 9.59 34.39 5.73
C GLN A 46 9.39 33.84 4.32
N GLU A 47 10.44 33.28 3.73
CA GLU A 47 10.32 32.67 2.41
C GLU A 47 9.46 31.40 2.40
N TYR A 48 9.53 30.58 3.45
CA TYR A 48 8.60 29.45 3.63
C TYR A 48 7.14 29.91 3.68
N LEU A 49 6.85 31.05 4.31
CA LEU A 49 5.51 31.62 4.35
C LEU A 49 5.06 32.11 2.97
N LYS A 50 5.96 32.77 2.21
CA LYS A 50 5.71 33.18 0.83
C LYS A 50 5.41 31.96 -0.05
N PHE A 51 6.26 30.93 0.01
CA PHE A 51 6.05 29.67 -0.71
C PHE A 51 4.69 29.07 -0.36
N LYS A 52 4.35 28.98 0.93
CA LYS A 52 3.07 28.41 1.39
C LYS A 52 1.88 29.15 0.77
N LYS A 53 1.92 30.48 0.67
CA LYS A 53 0.85 31.29 0.08
C LYS A 53 0.65 30.97 -1.40
N GLU A 54 1.72 31.04 -2.19
CA GLU A 54 1.69 30.76 -3.63
C GLU A 54 1.30 29.31 -3.93
N TYR A 55 1.82 28.37 -3.12
CA TYR A 55 1.47 26.96 -3.17
C TYR A 55 -0.03 26.73 -2.97
N LEU A 56 -0.63 27.33 -1.92
CA LEU A 56 -2.07 27.17 -1.66
C LEU A 56 -2.93 27.76 -2.77
N GLU A 57 -2.51 28.88 -3.36
CA GLU A 57 -3.21 29.49 -4.49
C GLU A 57 -3.19 28.58 -5.73
N LYS A 58 -2.00 28.11 -6.15
CA LYS A 58 -1.90 27.19 -7.29
C LYS A 58 -2.61 25.86 -7.03
N ARG A 59 -2.56 25.36 -5.79
CA ARG A 59 -3.25 24.12 -5.40
C ARG A 59 -4.75 24.24 -5.62
N ARG A 60 -5.37 25.34 -5.16
CA ARG A 60 -6.80 25.63 -5.39
C ARG A 60 -7.17 25.79 -6.86
N LYS A 61 -6.24 26.28 -7.68
CA LYS A 61 -6.43 26.44 -9.14
C LYS A 61 -6.18 25.15 -9.93
N GLY A 62 -5.94 24.01 -9.27
CA GLY A 62 -5.77 22.70 -9.90
C GLY A 62 -4.45 22.54 -10.65
N TYR A 63 -3.34 23.06 -10.11
CA TYR A 63 -2.01 22.84 -10.67
C TYR A 63 -1.36 21.56 -10.12
N ASP A 64 -0.54 20.89 -10.93
CA ASP A 64 0.31 19.79 -10.49
C ASP A 64 1.51 20.36 -9.71
N LEU A 65 1.51 20.14 -8.40
CA LEU A 65 2.52 20.69 -7.48
C LEU A 65 3.46 19.62 -6.91
N LYS A 66 3.47 18.40 -7.46
CA LYS A 66 4.23 17.26 -6.91
C LYS A 66 5.72 17.58 -6.73
N GLU A 67 6.35 18.14 -7.74
CA GLU A 67 7.77 18.50 -7.70
C GLU A 67 8.06 19.57 -6.63
N ALA A 68 7.22 20.61 -6.56
CA ALA A 68 7.33 21.66 -5.54
C ALA A 68 7.18 21.10 -4.12
N VAL A 69 6.27 20.12 -3.92
CA VAL A 69 6.09 19.40 -2.64
C VAL A 69 7.31 18.54 -2.28
N TRP A 70 7.98 17.96 -3.27
CA TRP A 70 9.20 17.18 -3.00
C TRP A 70 10.35 18.09 -2.56
N TRP A 71 10.63 19.15 -3.32
CA TRP A 71 11.70 20.11 -2.98
C TRP A 71 11.46 20.80 -1.63
N ILE A 72 10.22 21.18 -1.29
CA ILE A 72 9.93 21.81 0.00
C ILE A 72 10.14 20.86 1.19
N LYS A 73 9.95 19.54 1.00
CA LYS A 73 10.26 18.54 2.03
C LYS A 73 11.77 18.44 2.25
N GLN A 74 12.56 18.42 1.17
CA GLN A 74 14.02 18.43 1.26
C GLN A 74 14.52 19.71 1.94
N ALA A 75 13.97 20.87 1.56
CA ALA A 75 14.30 22.14 2.17
C ALA A 75 14.05 22.15 3.68
N ARG A 76 12.88 21.64 4.12
CA ARG A 76 12.53 21.55 5.53
C ARG A 76 13.45 20.62 6.31
N LYS A 77 13.82 19.47 5.72
CA LYS A 77 14.75 18.53 6.34
C LYS A 77 16.07 19.22 6.68
N GLU A 78 16.69 19.87 5.69
CA GLU A 78 17.95 20.60 5.88
C GLU A 78 17.80 21.77 6.86
N TYR A 79 16.66 22.47 6.84
CA TYR A 79 16.37 23.54 7.81
C TYR A 79 16.37 23.03 9.26
N PHE A 80 15.78 21.86 9.53
CA PHE A 80 15.78 21.24 10.86
C PHE A 80 17.13 20.66 11.25
N GLU A 81 17.97 20.31 10.28
CA GLU A 81 19.38 19.94 10.47
C GLU A 81 20.31 21.18 10.57
N GLU A 82 19.73 22.38 10.67
CA GLU A 82 20.41 23.68 10.75
C GLU A 82 21.33 24.00 9.55
N ASN A 83 21.13 23.30 8.43
CA ASN A 83 21.83 23.52 7.16
C ASN A 83 21.09 24.55 6.30
N TYR A 84 21.14 25.81 6.71
CA TYR A 84 20.34 26.89 6.12
C TYR A 84 20.68 27.19 4.65
N GLU A 85 21.94 27.08 4.23
CA GLU A 85 22.34 27.27 2.83
C GLU A 85 21.68 26.25 1.92
N LYS A 86 21.73 24.98 2.31
CA LYS A 86 21.12 23.90 1.52
C LYS A 86 19.59 23.92 1.59
N ALA A 87 19.03 24.31 2.74
CA ALA A 87 17.61 24.57 2.87
C ALA A 87 17.13 25.66 1.90
N LYS A 88 17.90 26.75 1.77
CA LYS A 88 17.63 27.82 0.80
C LYS A 88 17.73 27.33 -0.64
N GLU A 89 18.76 26.55 -0.97
CA GLU A 89 18.92 25.97 -2.31
C GLU A 89 17.68 25.15 -2.70
N TYR A 90 17.24 24.24 -1.83
CA TYR A 90 16.05 23.44 -2.07
C TYR A 90 14.75 24.25 -2.08
N LEU A 91 14.65 25.30 -1.27
CA LEU A 91 13.51 26.21 -1.30
C LEU A 91 13.42 26.96 -2.63
N ASN A 92 14.54 27.42 -3.18
CA ASN A 92 14.60 28.04 -4.51
C ASN A 92 14.15 27.05 -5.61
N LYS A 93 14.59 25.78 -5.52
CA LYS A 93 14.11 24.73 -6.43
C LYS A 93 12.60 24.50 -6.30
N ALA A 94 12.06 24.57 -5.08
CA ALA A 94 10.63 24.47 -4.85
C ALA A 94 9.85 25.63 -5.50
N PHE A 95 10.34 26.88 -5.39
CA PHE A 95 9.74 28.02 -6.09
C PHE A 95 9.81 27.88 -7.61
N LEU A 96 10.94 27.44 -8.16
CA LEU A 96 11.08 27.21 -9.60
C LEU A 96 10.11 26.13 -10.10
N ALA A 97 9.96 25.04 -9.34
CA ALA A 97 8.99 23.99 -9.64
C ALA A 97 7.55 24.53 -9.55
N LEU A 98 7.26 25.40 -8.58
CA LEU A 98 5.96 26.05 -8.44
C LEU A 98 5.66 26.98 -9.63
N GLU A 99 6.64 27.74 -10.11
CA GLU A 99 6.51 28.60 -11.28
C GLU A 99 6.19 27.79 -12.54
N LYS A 100 6.98 26.73 -12.79
CA LYS A 100 6.84 25.82 -13.95
C LYS A 100 5.64 24.89 -13.88
N ALA A 101 4.99 24.78 -12.71
CA ALA A 101 3.83 23.92 -12.53
C ALA A 101 2.74 24.23 -13.56
N LYS A 102 2.21 23.17 -14.17
CA LYS A 102 1.12 23.22 -15.14
C LYS A 102 -0.20 22.86 -14.47
N LYS A 103 -1.32 23.28 -15.07
CA LYS A 103 -2.63 22.75 -14.69
C LYS A 103 -2.66 21.25 -14.90
N ILE A 104 -3.38 20.56 -14.03
CA ILE A 104 -3.56 19.11 -14.13
C ILE A 104 -4.35 18.80 -15.41
N ASP A 105 -3.81 17.89 -16.19
CA ASP A 105 -4.48 17.33 -17.36
C ASP A 105 -5.31 16.12 -16.93
N PHE A 106 -6.60 16.12 -17.25
CA PHE A 106 -7.54 15.04 -16.96
C PHE A 106 -7.78 14.10 -18.15
N SER A 107 -6.97 14.21 -19.22
CA SER A 107 -6.93 13.20 -20.26
C SER A 107 -6.49 11.83 -19.71
N LEU A 108 -6.98 10.77 -20.34
CA LEU A 108 -6.55 9.41 -20.06
C LEU A 108 -5.04 9.27 -20.36
N PRO A 109 -4.24 8.67 -19.45
CA PRO A 109 -2.83 8.42 -19.74
C PRO A 109 -2.66 7.41 -20.88
N GLU A 110 -1.47 7.41 -21.48
CA GLU A 110 -1.13 6.47 -22.55
C GLU A 110 -1.09 5.03 -22.03
N VAL A 111 -1.77 4.14 -22.75
CA VAL A 111 -1.84 2.71 -22.40
C VAL A 111 -0.45 2.07 -22.63
N PRO A 112 0.07 1.28 -21.68
CA PRO A 112 1.37 0.65 -21.84
C PRO A 112 1.38 -0.36 -23.00
N GLU A 113 2.42 -0.30 -23.85
CA GLU A 113 2.56 -1.22 -24.99
C GLU A 113 2.96 -2.64 -24.56
N LYS A 114 3.76 -2.75 -23.50
CA LYS A 114 4.26 -4.01 -22.93
C LYS A 114 3.91 -4.15 -21.45
N GLY A 115 4.09 -5.34 -20.89
CA GLY A 115 3.83 -5.64 -19.48
C GLY A 115 2.44 -6.26 -19.24
N TRP A 116 1.88 -5.99 -18.06
CA TRP A 116 0.62 -6.56 -17.62
C TRP A 116 -0.55 -5.87 -18.28
N LYS A 117 -1.37 -6.67 -18.96
CA LYS A 117 -2.66 -6.26 -19.52
C LYS A 117 -3.72 -6.25 -18.43
N ILE A 118 -4.74 -5.42 -18.64
CA ILE A 118 -5.95 -5.40 -17.81
C ILE A 118 -7.14 -6.04 -18.53
N THR A 119 -8.17 -6.42 -17.76
CA THR A 119 -9.45 -6.93 -18.25
C THR A 119 -10.60 -6.26 -17.51
N GLU A 120 -11.68 -5.97 -18.24
CA GLU A 120 -12.97 -5.58 -17.67
C GLU A 120 -13.91 -6.78 -17.48
N LYS A 121 -13.57 -7.94 -18.05
CA LYS A 121 -14.28 -9.20 -17.82
C LYS A 121 -13.89 -9.75 -16.44
N PRO A 122 -14.86 -10.19 -15.63
CA PRO A 122 -14.56 -10.79 -14.32
C PRO A 122 -13.65 -12.00 -14.43
N ASN A 123 -12.61 -12.05 -13.59
CA ASN A 123 -11.75 -13.23 -13.48
C ASN A 123 -12.33 -14.30 -12.56
N THR A 124 -13.50 -14.04 -11.96
CA THR A 124 -14.26 -15.01 -11.16
C THR A 124 -14.77 -16.19 -11.96
N PHE A 125 -14.59 -16.27 -13.28
CA PHE A 125 -14.85 -17.48 -14.07
C PHE A 125 -13.68 -18.49 -14.04
N ILE A 126 -12.52 -18.10 -13.52
CA ILE A 126 -11.39 -19.00 -13.33
C ILE A 126 -11.71 -19.90 -12.12
N GLU A 127 -11.65 -21.22 -12.32
CA GLU A 127 -12.00 -22.20 -11.28
C GLU A 127 -10.83 -23.06 -10.80
N LYS A 128 -9.63 -22.84 -11.36
CA LYS A 128 -8.46 -23.62 -11.01
C LYS A 128 -8.08 -23.41 -9.54
N THR A 129 -7.62 -24.48 -8.90
CA THR A 129 -6.91 -24.39 -7.63
C THR A 129 -5.55 -23.71 -7.86
N PRO A 130 -5.17 -22.71 -7.06
CA PRO A 130 -3.86 -22.08 -7.13
C PRO A 130 -2.76 -23.10 -6.93
N THR A 131 -1.75 -23.01 -7.78
CA THR A 131 -0.53 -23.80 -7.66
C THR A 131 0.54 -23.05 -6.86
N ILE A 132 1.64 -23.73 -6.54
CA ILE A 132 2.85 -23.08 -6.00
C ILE A 132 3.32 -21.94 -6.89
N LYS A 133 3.20 -22.07 -8.22
CA LYS A 133 3.56 -21.02 -9.19
C LYS A 133 2.61 -19.83 -9.13
N ASP A 134 1.34 -20.04 -8.81
CA ASP A 134 0.39 -18.94 -8.61
C ASP A 134 0.65 -18.23 -7.27
N TRP A 135 1.09 -18.98 -6.25
CA TRP A 135 1.40 -18.45 -4.92
C TRP A 135 2.71 -17.65 -4.90
N VAL A 136 3.81 -18.25 -5.37
CA VAL A 136 5.15 -17.65 -5.46
C VAL A 136 5.63 -17.67 -6.94
N PRO A 137 5.17 -16.72 -7.77
CA PRO A 137 5.46 -16.65 -9.21
C PRO A 137 6.89 -16.21 -9.56
N ILE A 138 7.85 -17.11 -9.35
CA ILE A 138 9.25 -16.92 -9.78
C ILE A 138 9.33 -16.87 -11.31
N GLY A 139 10.09 -15.91 -11.84
CA GLY A 139 10.24 -15.66 -13.28
C GLY A 139 9.12 -14.81 -13.90
N ILE A 140 8.07 -14.48 -13.14
CA ILE A 140 6.95 -13.62 -13.58
C ILE A 140 6.91 -12.35 -12.74
N THR A 141 6.82 -12.50 -11.41
CA THR A 141 6.83 -11.37 -10.47
C THR A 141 8.15 -11.29 -9.71
N TYR A 142 8.75 -12.44 -9.40
CA TYR A 142 9.92 -12.51 -8.53
C TYR A 142 11.14 -13.13 -9.19
N ASN A 143 12.32 -12.66 -8.81
CA ASN A 143 13.56 -13.38 -8.90
C ASN A 143 13.88 -14.02 -7.55
N LEU A 144 14.40 -15.24 -7.55
CA LEU A 144 14.92 -15.91 -6.38
C LEU A 144 16.45 -15.78 -6.37
N GLU A 145 16.99 -15.15 -5.33
CA GLU A 145 18.43 -15.00 -5.13
C GLU A 145 19.06 -16.29 -4.56
N LYS A 146 20.40 -16.37 -4.60
CA LYS A 146 21.15 -17.57 -4.16
C LYS A 146 20.97 -17.90 -2.68
N ASP A 147 20.59 -16.93 -1.85
CA ASP A 147 20.33 -17.04 -0.42
C ASP A 147 18.83 -17.27 -0.11
N ASN A 148 18.04 -17.62 -1.13
CA ASN A 148 16.59 -17.79 -1.08
C ASN A 148 15.78 -16.50 -0.91
N LEU A 149 16.41 -15.32 -0.96
CA LEU A 149 15.68 -14.06 -0.89
C LEU A 149 14.87 -13.83 -2.17
N LEU A 150 13.58 -13.50 -2.01
CA LEU A 150 12.74 -13.06 -3.10
C LEU A 150 12.92 -11.55 -3.33
N ARG A 151 13.06 -11.17 -4.60
CA ARG A 151 12.99 -9.79 -5.05
C ARG A 151 12.04 -9.66 -6.21
N TYR A 152 11.44 -8.49 -6.38
CA TYR A 152 10.72 -8.19 -7.61
C TYR A 152 11.63 -8.31 -8.82
N ILE A 153 11.06 -8.75 -9.95
CA ILE A 153 11.72 -8.60 -11.24
C ILE A 153 11.85 -7.09 -11.53
N PRO A 154 13.06 -6.59 -11.83
CA PRO A 154 13.30 -5.18 -12.07
C PRO A 154 12.61 -4.70 -13.35
N GLY A 155 12.50 -3.38 -13.51
CA GLY A 155 11.97 -2.77 -14.73
C GLY A 155 10.45 -2.72 -14.82
N TYR A 156 9.76 -2.88 -13.69
CA TYR A 156 8.30 -2.74 -13.61
C TYR A 156 7.88 -1.95 -12.37
N PRO A 157 6.75 -1.21 -12.45
CA PRO A 157 6.27 -0.39 -11.35
C PRO A 157 5.47 -1.22 -10.33
N TRP A 158 6.11 -2.23 -9.75
CA TRP A 158 5.54 -2.99 -8.64
C TRP A 158 5.25 -2.08 -7.46
N GLN A 159 4.05 -2.21 -6.88
CA GLN A 159 3.66 -1.39 -5.73
C GLN A 159 3.56 -2.19 -4.44
N GLN A 160 3.01 -3.40 -4.51
CA GLN A 160 2.76 -4.21 -3.34
C GLN A 160 2.62 -5.67 -3.70
N SER A 161 3.07 -6.51 -2.77
CA SER A 161 2.82 -7.93 -2.76
C SER A 161 2.16 -8.30 -1.43
N CYS A 162 0.94 -8.81 -1.53
CA CYS A 162 0.13 -9.23 -0.40
C CYS A 162 0.33 -10.72 -0.17
N PHE A 163 0.70 -11.06 1.06
CA PHE A 163 0.66 -12.40 1.65
C PHE A 163 -0.08 -12.26 2.98
N ILE A 164 -1.37 -11.94 2.92
CA ILE A 164 -2.17 -11.55 4.10
C ILE A 164 -3.00 -12.75 4.53
N PHE A 165 -2.82 -13.17 5.77
CA PHE A 165 -3.56 -14.29 6.34
C PHE A 165 -4.52 -13.77 7.41
N VAL A 166 -5.81 -14.03 7.23
CA VAL A 166 -6.85 -13.64 8.17
C VAL A 166 -7.50 -14.90 8.75
N ALA A 167 -7.71 -14.92 10.07
CA ALA A 167 -8.48 -15.96 10.74
C ALA A 167 -9.51 -15.35 11.71
N LEU A 168 -10.71 -15.91 11.68
CA LEU A 168 -11.88 -15.52 12.48
C LEU A 168 -12.46 -16.77 13.11
N GLY A 169 -12.44 -16.89 14.43
CA GLY A 169 -12.90 -18.10 15.07
C GLY A 169 -13.16 -17.94 16.55
N GLU A 170 -13.37 -19.08 17.19
CA GLU A 170 -13.67 -19.16 18.62
C GLU A 170 -13.07 -20.41 19.26
N THR A 171 -12.93 -20.38 20.58
CA THR A 171 -12.64 -21.57 21.39
C THR A 171 -13.92 -22.35 21.68
N LYS A 172 -13.80 -23.56 22.25
CA LYS A 172 -14.97 -24.35 22.68
C LYS A 172 -15.80 -23.65 23.77
N GLU A 173 -15.16 -22.78 24.54
CA GLU A 173 -15.76 -21.98 25.61
C GLU A 173 -16.38 -20.67 25.11
N GLY A 174 -16.32 -20.40 23.79
CA GLY A 174 -16.91 -19.22 23.16
C GLY A 174 -16.04 -17.97 23.17
N GLU A 175 -14.74 -18.08 23.46
CA GLU A 175 -13.83 -16.94 23.34
C GLU A 175 -13.51 -16.68 21.87
N THR A 176 -13.75 -15.46 21.40
CA THR A 176 -13.58 -15.08 19.98
C THR A 176 -12.17 -14.62 19.68
N VAL A 177 -11.72 -14.87 18.45
CA VAL A 177 -10.45 -14.36 17.92
C VAL A 177 -10.64 -13.73 16.54
N PHE A 178 -10.00 -12.57 16.37
CA PHE A 178 -9.56 -12.08 15.07
C PHE A 178 -8.04 -12.06 15.00
N TYR A 179 -7.52 -12.70 13.97
CA TYR A 179 -6.12 -12.70 13.64
C TYR A 179 -5.90 -12.14 12.23
N GLN A 180 -4.90 -11.27 12.09
CA GLN A 180 -4.34 -10.90 10.79
C GLN A 180 -2.81 -10.99 10.84
N GLY A 181 -2.27 -12.00 10.17
CA GLY A 181 -0.87 -12.10 9.77
C GLY A 181 -0.64 -11.44 8.41
N ARG A 182 0.61 -11.09 8.14
CA ARG A 182 1.05 -10.67 6.81
C ARG A 182 2.55 -10.84 6.75
N LEU A 183 3.02 -11.61 5.77
CA LEU A 183 4.44 -11.70 5.47
C LEU A 183 4.81 -10.47 4.61
N PRO A 184 5.51 -9.46 5.16
CA PRO A 184 5.80 -8.24 4.41
C PRO A 184 6.89 -8.51 3.37
N PHE A 185 6.55 -8.36 2.10
CA PHE A 185 7.53 -8.41 1.02
C PHE A 185 8.48 -7.20 1.08
N GLU A 186 7.91 -6.01 1.26
CA GLU A 186 8.61 -4.75 1.51
C GLU A 186 8.04 -4.06 2.76
N GLY A 187 8.88 -3.27 3.42
CA GLY A 187 8.52 -2.58 4.65
C GLY A 187 8.50 -3.49 5.87
N GLY A 188 7.64 -3.17 6.84
CA GLY A 188 7.46 -3.97 8.04
C GLY A 188 5.98 -4.09 8.42
N PHE A 189 5.64 -5.18 9.09
CA PHE A 189 4.29 -5.46 9.54
C PHE A 189 4.30 -6.01 10.97
N ALA A 190 3.29 -5.59 11.74
CA ALA A 190 3.01 -6.15 13.05
C ALA A 190 1.67 -6.88 12.97
N PRO A 191 1.60 -8.17 13.33
CA PRO A 191 0.38 -8.94 13.28
C PRO A 191 -0.67 -8.36 14.21
N ARG A 192 -1.93 -8.56 13.86
CA ARG A 192 -3.07 -8.07 14.64
C ARG A 192 -3.74 -9.25 15.28
N ILE A 193 -3.96 -9.14 16.58
CA ILE A 193 -4.58 -10.18 17.39
C ILE A 193 -5.59 -9.46 18.27
N ASN A 194 -6.85 -9.78 18.09
CA ASN A 194 -7.95 -9.39 18.96
C ASN A 194 -8.53 -10.67 19.56
N ILE A 195 -8.64 -10.72 20.88
CA ILE A 195 -9.33 -11.80 21.59
C ILE A 195 -10.43 -11.15 22.42
N ASN A 196 -11.68 -11.59 22.26
CA ASN A 196 -12.85 -11.05 22.97
C ASN A 196 -13.01 -9.52 22.89
N GLY A 197 -12.69 -8.92 21.74
CA GLY A 197 -12.77 -7.47 21.53
C GLY A 197 -11.52 -6.70 22.01
N GLU A 198 -10.54 -7.36 22.62
CA GLU A 198 -9.32 -6.73 23.13
C GLU A 198 -8.13 -6.95 22.20
N TYR A 199 -7.59 -5.86 21.65
CA TYR A 199 -6.38 -5.90 20.83
C TYR A 199 -5.10 -6.05 21.64
N PHE A 200 -4.37 -7.11 21.34
CA PHE A 200 -3.03 -7.32 21.87
C PHE A 200 -2.01 -6.46 21.11
N ARG A 201 -1.37 -5.51 21.81
CA ARG A 201 -0.44 -4.54 21.20
C ARG A 201 1.03 -4.95 21.24
N LYS A 202 1.40 -5.91 22.12
CA LYS A 202 2.80 -6.33 22.32
C LYS A 202 3.18 -7.44 21.35
N VAL A 203 3.17 -7.13 20.06
CA VAL A 203 3.46 -8.07 18.98
C VAL A 203 4.84 -7.79 18.35
N PRO A 204 5.54 -8.81 17.79
CA PRO A 204 6.77 -8.60 17.04
C PRO A 204 6.51 -7.82 15.75
N VAL A 205 7.55 -7.17 15.21
CA VAL A 205 7.50 -6.55 13.88
C VAL A 205 8.32 -7.40 12.92
N PHE A 206 7.67 -7.93 11.88
CA PHE A 206 8.31 -8.67 10.79
C PHE A 206 8.78 -7.72 9.71
N LYS A 207 10.02 -7.88 9.23
CA LYS A 207 10.67 -7.04 8.21
C LYS A 207 11.97 -7.70 7.72
N GLY A 208 12.57 -7.13 6.68
CA GLY A 208 13.90 -7.54 6.23
C GLY A 208 13.92 -8.45 5.01
N GLY A 209 12.81 -8.51 4.27
CA GLY A 209 12.67 -9.31 3.06
C GLY A 209 12.04 -10.67 3.31
N MET A 210 11.69 -11.33 2.21
CA MET A 210 10.92 -12.57 2.19
C MET A 210 11.76 -13.68 1.58
N TYR A 211 11.95 -14.78 2.31
CA TYR A 211 12.76 -15.91 1.89
C TYR A 211 11.87 -17.07 1.45
N TYR A 212 12.19 -17.73 0.35
CA TYR A 212 11.40 -18.82 -0.20
C TYR A 212 12.21 -20.11 -0.33
N TYR A 213 11.70 -21.15 0.33
CA TYR A 213 12.27 -22.49 0.32
C TYR A 213 11.35 -23.42 -0.45
N GLU A 214 11.73 -23.76 -1.68
CA GLU A 214 10.92 -24.59 -2.58
C GLU A 214 10.64 -25.98 -2.00
N ASN A 215 11.63 -26.59 -1.35
CA ASN A 215 11.50 -27.91 -0.72
C ASN A 215 11.00 -27.84 0.74
N GLY A 216 10.64 -26.64 1.21
CA GLY A 216 10.23 -26.39 2.58
C GLY A 216 11.36 -26.23 3.58
N ILE A 217 10.99 -26.24 4.85
CA ILE A 217 11.86 -26.04 6.00
C ILE A 217 11.60 -27.12 7.05
N GLU A 218 12.41 -27.16 8.11
CA GLU A 218 12.19 -28.09 9.22
C GLU A 218 10.76 -27.96 9.79
N GLY A 219 10.06 -29.10 9.93
CA GLY A 219 8.67 -29.17 10.36
C GLY A 219 7.62 -28.95 9.26
N TYR A 220 8.02 -28.46 8.09
CA TYR A 220 7.12 -28.14 6.97
C TYR A 220 7.72 -28.63 5.64
N PRO A 221 7.42 -29.89 5.22
CA PRO A 221 7.97 -30.49 4.01
C PRO A 221 7.24 -30.02 2.73
N TYR A 222 6.84 -28.76 2.70
CA TYR A 222 6.12 -28.12 1.59
C TYR A 222 6.76 -26.77 1.28
N PRO A 223 6.61 -26.23 0.07
CA PRO A 223 7.13 -24.91 -0.26
C PRO A 223 6.74 -23.88 0.79
N THR A 224 7.72 -23.13 1.28
CA THR A 224 7.56 -22.28 2.47
C THR A 224 8.19 -20.93 2.26
N VAL A 225 7.42 -19.89 2.60
CA VAL A 225 7.88 -18.51 2.71
C VAL A 225 8.16 -18.18 4.17
N LEU A 226 9.27 -17.49 4.43
CA LEU A 226 9.71 -17.07 5.75
C LEU A 226 10.07 -15.60 5.77
N VAL A 227 9.69 -14.90 6.84
CA VAL A 227 10.15 -13.54 7.15
C VAL A 227 10.68 -13.49 8.58
N TYR A 228 11.79 -12.79 8.78
CA TYR A 228 12.36 -12.55 10.11
C TYR A 228 11.66 -11.38 10.81
N GLY A 229 11.57 -11.47 12.12
CA GLY A 229 11.00 -10.46 12.99
C GLY A 229 12.00 -9.92 13.99
N THR A 230 11.61 -8.85 14.66
CA THR A 230 12.35 -8.30 15.81
C THR A 230 12.58 -9.37 16.88
N LYS A 231 13.76 -9.41 17.50
CA LYS A 231 14.12 -10.37 18.55
C LYS A 231 14.05 -11.82 18.08
N ASP A 232 14.55 -12.08 16.87
CA ASP A 232 14.69 -13.42 16.28
C ASP A 232 13.38 -14.21 16.12
N TYR A 233 12.24 -13.53 16.16
CA TYR A 233 10.96 -14.10 15.75
C TYR A 233 11.01 -14.48 14.28
N LYS A 234 10.21 -15.48 13.88
CA LYS A 234 10.00 -15.86 12.48
C LYS A 234 8.49 -15.94 12.21
N GLU A 235 8.07 -15.47 11.06
CA GLU A 235 6.73 -15.71 10.52
C GLU A 235 6.87 -16.54 9.27
N ILE A 236 6.09 -17.62 9.17
CA ILE A 236 6.12 -18.52 8.02
C ILE A 236 4.73 -18.73 7.45
N LEU A 237 4.70 -19.00 6.14
CA LEU A 237 3.54 -19.51 5.44
C LEU A 237 4.00 -20.66 4.54
N SER A 238 3.39 -21.83 4.70
CA SER A 238 3.70 -23.05 3.94
C SER A 238 2.44 -23.57 3.25
N TYR A 239 2.58 -24.12 2.04
CA TYR A 239 1.44 -24.54 1.24
C TYR A 239 1.57 -25.98 0.74
N ASP A 240 0.68 -26.84 1.25
CA ASP A 240 0.43 -28.19 0.71
C ASP A 240 -0.60 -28.09 -0.42
N GLU A 241 -0.09 -27.95 -1.66
CA GLU A 241 -0.91 -27.83 -2.88
C GLU A 241 -1.86 -29.02 -3.05
N LYS A 242 -1.37 -30.24 -2.79
CA LYS A 242 -2.12 -31.48 -3.02
C LYS A 242 -3.37 -31.56 -2.17
N ASN A 243 -3.27 -31.19 -0.90
CA ASN A 243 -4.39 -31.26 0.03
C ASN A 243 -5.09 -29.90 0.23
N GLN A 244 -4.59 -28.85 -0.43
CA GLN A 244 -5.04 -27.47 -0.30
C GLN A 244 -5.01 -26.96 1.15
N ILE A 245 -3.92 -27.27 1.86
CA ILE A 245 -3.72 -26.87 3.26
C ILE A 245 -2.65 -25.78 3.34
N TRP A 246 -3.01 -24.69 3.99
CA TRP A 246 -2.12 -23.58 4.32
C TRP A 246 -1.72 -23.67 5.78
N TYR A 247 -0.43 -23.58 6.03
CA TYR A 247 0.12 -23.52 7.38
C TYR A 247 0.70 -22.15 7.62
N HIS A 248 0.27 -21.50 8.70
CA HIS A 248 0.76 -20.18 9.08
C HIS A 248 1.27 -20.24 10.51
N GLU A 249 2.50 -19.79 10.76
CA GLU A 249 3.08 -19.83 12.10
C GLU A 249 3.86 -18.57 12.44
N ILE A 250 3.70 -18.07 13.67
CA ILE A 250 4.63 -17.15 14.32
C ILE A 250 5.41 -17.95 15.34
N ILE A 251 6.73 -18.04 15.10
CA ILE A 251 7.68 -18.82 15.89
C ILE A 251 8.48 -17.83 16.76
N PRO A 252 8.35 -17.89 18.09
CA PRO A 252 9.15 -17.09 18.99
C PRO A 252 10.59 -17.63 19.12
N PRO A 253 11.55 -16.81 19.59
CA PRO A 253 12.92 -17.27 19.87
C PRO A 253 12.99 -18.21 21.09
N ASP A 254 12.01 -18.14 21.98
CA ASP A 254 11.89 -18.94 23.19
C ASP A 254 10.42 -19.26 23.51
N GLU A 255 10.19 -20.23 24.40
CA GLU A 255 8.84 -20.73 24.75
C GLU A 255 7.92 -19.70 25.43
N ASN A 256 8.44 -18.58 25.93
CA ASN A 256 7.65 -17.55 26.62
C ASN A 256 7.14 -16.46 25.67
N GLY A 257 7.56 -16.49 24.41
CA GLY A 257 7.14 -15.54 23.39
C GLY A 257 5.70 -15.74 22.89
N LEU A 258 5.28 -14.82 22.02
CA LEU A 258 4.03 -14.96 21.28
C LEU A 258 4.17 -16.12 20.28
N LYS A 259 3.30 -17.13 20.37
CA LYS A 259 3.25 -18.24 19.43
C LYS A 259 1.88 -18.32 18.78
N ILE A 260 1.84 -18.46 17.47
CA ILE A 260 0.62 -18.71 16.71
C ILE A 260 0.92 -19.85 15.77
N LYS A 261 0.11 -20.90 15.77
CA LYS A 261 0.21 -22.01 14.82
C LYS A 261 -1.15 -22.27 14.23
N ILE A 262 -1.31 -22.12 12.93
CA ILE A 262 -2.58 -22.28 12.22
C ILE A 262 -2.41 -23.32 11.12
N ARG A 263 -3.39 -24.22 11.05
CA ARG A 263 -3.61 -25.13 9.91
C ARG A 263 -4.96 -24.78 9.29
N ALA A 264 -4.95 -24.40 8.03
CA ALA A 264 -6.11 -23.91 7.33
C ALA A 264 -6.37 -24.72 6.05
N LYS A 265 -7.58 -25.26 5.92
CA LYS A 265 -7.99 -26.07 4.76
C LYS A 265 -8.89 -25.24 3.86
N ALA A 266 -8.42 -24.96 2.64
CA ALA A 266 -9.22 -24.25 1.66
C ALA A 266 -10.48 -25.05 1.29
N LEU A 267 -11.59 -24.33 1.07
CA LEU A 267 -12.88 -24.89 0.70
C LEU A 267 -13.42 -24.18 -0.54
N GLY A 268 -14.01 -24.98 -1.44
CA GLY A 268 -14.63 -24.47 -2.65
C GLY A 268 -13.62 -23.91 -3.66
N VAL A 269 -14.10 -22.99 -4.49
CA VAL A 269 -13.30 -22.39 -5.57
C VAL A 269 -12.79 -21.01 -5.15
N PRO A 270 -11.51 -20.68 -5.39
CA PRO A 270 -10.91 -19.40 -5.03
C PRO A 270 -11.50 -18.21 -5.79
N PHE A 271 -11.35 -17.03 -5.20
CA PHE A 271 -11.65 -15.76 -5.85
C PHE A 271 -10.43 -15.32 -6.65
N TRP A 272 -10.48 -15.47 -7.98
CA TRP A 272 -9.39 -15.04 -8.84
C TRP A 272 -9.50 -13.56 -9.19
N MET A 273 -8.49 -12.78 -8.79
CA MET A 273 -8.29 -11.42 -9.26
C MET A 273 -7.66 -11.41 -10.66
N GLY A 274 -6.77 -12.38 -10.93
CA GLY A 274 -6.20 -12.68 -12.23
C GLY A 274 -5.01 -13.64 -12.10
N PRO A 275 -4.61 -14.38 -13.14
CA PRO A 275 -3.33 -15.10 -13.14
C PRO A 275 -2.16 -14.13 -12.89
N GLN A 276 -1.01 -14.62 -12.44
CA GLN A 276 0.15 -13.76 -12.17
C GLN A 276 0.73 -13.13 -13.44
N GLU A 277 0.49 -13.74 -14.61
CA GLU A 277 0.79 -13.23 -15.95
C GLU A 277 -0.32 -12.33 -16.52
N GLY A 278 -1.46 -12.26 -15.82
CA GLY A 278 -2.64 -11.50 -16.19
C GLY A 278 -3.63 -12.23 -17.12
N PRO A 279 -4.63 -11.51 -17.64
CA PRO A 279 -4.85 -10.06 -17.43
C PRO A 279 -5.31 -9.73 -15.99
N TYR A 280 -4.92 -8.55 -15.51
CA TYR A 280 -5.25 -8.02 -14.19
C TYR A 280 -6.57 -7.25 -14.18
N ILE A 281 -7.16 -7.08 -13.00
CA ILE A 281 -8.33 -6.22 -12.80
C ILE A 281 -7.91 -4.86 -12.23
N ILE A 282 -8.66 -3.81 -12.53
CA ILE A 282 -8.41 -2.49 -11.92
C ILE A 282 -9.05 -2.45 -10.55
N HIS A 283 -8.23 -2.29 -9.52
CA HIS A 283 -8.67 -2.23 -8.13
C HIS A 283 -9.12 -0.84 -7.70
N GLY A 284 -8.42 0.21 -8.13
CA GLY A 284 -8.80 1.58 -7.80
C GLY A 284 -7.81 2.63 -8.32
N ALA A 285 -8.09 3.90 -8.03
CA ALA A 285 -7.22 5.02 -8.39
C ALA A 285 -6.26 5.37 -7.26
N TYR A 286 -5.01 5.72 -7.61
CA TYR A 286 -4.05 6.23 -6.64
C TYR A 286 -4.38 7.67 -6.23
N SER A 287 -4.40 7.95 -4.93
CA SER A 287 -4.74 9.28 -4.42
C SER A 287 -3.68 10.36 -4.70
N GLY A 288 -2.42 9.97 -4.88
CA GLY A 288 -1.28 10.89 -4.98
C GLY A 288 -0.79 11.16 -6.40
N THR A 289 -1.13 10.32 -7.38
CA THR A 289 -0.78 10.51 -8.79
C THR A 289 -1.86 9.99 -9.73
N LYS A 290 -1.93 10.56 -10.93
CA LYS A 290 -2.86 10.16 -12.00
C LYS A 290 -2.45 8.80 -12.58
N ASP A 291 -2.82 7.73 -11.87
CA ASP A 291 -2.59 6.34 -12.25
C ASP A 291 -3.60 5.44 -11.49
N ILE A 292 -3.69 4.18 -11.87
CA ILE A 292 -4.58 3.17 -11.30
C ILE A 292 -3.80 1.95 -10.83
N ASP A 293 -4.30 1.32 -9.79
CA ASP A 293 -3.77 0.08 -9.21
C ASP A 293 -4.41 -1.12 -9.89
N ALA A 294 -3.61 -1.97 -10.52
CA ALA A 294 -4.06 -3.19 -11.17
C ALA A 294 -3.60 -4.43 -10.38
N TRP A 295 -4.51 -5.38 -10.18
CA TRP A 295 -4.34 -6.55 -9.31
C TRP A 295 -4.32 -7.86 -10.09
N GLY A 296 -3.33 -8.69 -9.78
CA GLY A 296 -3.34 -10.13 -10.05
C GLY A 296 -3.32 -10.93 -8.76
N GLY A 297 -3.52 -12.24 -8.87
CA GLY A 297 -3.54 -13.18 -7.76
C GLY A 297 -4.94 -13.72 -7.44
N PHE A 298 -5.11 -14.18 -6.20
CA PHE A 298 -6.31 -14.86 -5.75
C PHE A 298 -6.54 -14.72 -4.24
N TRP A 299 -7.77 -14.97 -3.82
CA TRP A 299 -8.09 -15.29 -2.43
C TRP A 299 -8.57 -16.72 -2.30
N VAL A 300 -8.06 -17.40 -1.28
CA VAL A 300 -8.61 -18.68 -0.82
C VAL A 300 -9.32 -18.47 0.50
N VAL A 301 -10.41 -19.22 0.70
CA VAL A 301 -11.19 -19.20 1.92
C VAL A 301 -11.42 -20.63 2.40
N GLY A 302 -11.76 -20.80 3.67
CA GLY A 302 -12.14 -22.11 4.19
C GLY A 302 -12.13 -22.12 5.71
N LYS A 303 -11.78 -23.28 6.29
CA LYS A 303 -11.78 -23.49 7.74
C LYS A 303 -10.35 -23.55 8.28
N PHE A 304 -10.15 -23.13 9.52
CA PHE A 304 -8.89 -23.30 10.22
C PHE A 304 -9.07 -23.91 11.60
N GLU A 305 -8.00 -24.56 12.05
CA GLU A 305 -7.73 -24.93 13.43
C GLU A 305 -6.40 -24.29 13.81
N GLY A 306 -6.32 -23.67 14.98
CA GLY A 306 -5.14 -22.93 15.38
C GLY A 306 -4.91 -22.91 16.88
N LYS A 307 -3.65 -22.72 17.25
CA LYS A 307 -3.18 -22.56 18.62
C LYS A 307 -2.58 -21.18 18.77
N ILE A 308 -3.02 -20.44 19.79
CA ILE A 308 -2.51 -19.11 20.10
C ILE A 308 -2.05 -19.09 21.56
N LYS A 309 -0.77 -18.77 21.76
CA LYS A 309 -0.17 -18.53 23.07
C LYS A 309 0.29 -17.09 23.14
N LEU A 310 -0.42 -16.28 23.92
CA LEU A 310 0.07 -14.95 24.26
C LEU A 310 1.22 -15.06 25.28
N PRO A 311 2.18 -14.11 25.30
CA PRO A 311 3.27 -14.13 26.26
C PRO A 311 2.78 -14.28 27.69
N GLN A 312 3.37 -15.23 28.43
CA GLN A 312 3.03 -15.52 29.84
C GLN A 312 1.57 -15.97 30.08
N LYS A 313 0.84 -16.34 29.03
CA LYS A 313 -0.50 -16.92 29.15
C LYS A 313 -0.52 -18.36 28.65
N GLU A 314 -1.56 -19.09 29.02
CA GLU A 314 -1.82 -20.43 28.50
C GLU A 314 -2.10 -20.39 27.00
N GLU A 315 -1.73 -21.48 26.32
CA GLU A 315 -2.05 -21.70 24.92
C GLU A 315 -3.52 -22.11 24.80
N LYS A 316 -4.24 -21.50 23.85
CA LYS A 316 -5.65 -21.81 23.57
C LYS A 316 -5.84 -22.30 22.15
N GLU A 317 -6.79 -23.21 21.97
CA GLU A 317 -7.20 -23.75 20.68
C GLU A 317 -8.40 -22.98 20.15
N PHE A 318 -8.29 -22.50 18.91
CA PHE A 318 -9.34 -21.79 18.19
C PHE A 318 -9.65 -22.53 16.90
N SER A 319 -10.91 -22.46 16.48
CA SER A 319 -11.35 -22.94 15.17
C SER A 319 -12.33 -21.97 14.55
N GLY A 320 -12.39 -21.94 13.23
CA GLY A 320 -13.30 -21.04 12.51
C GLY A 320 -12.95 -20.93 11.04
N TYR A 321 -13.00 -19.71 10.51
CA TYR A 321 -12.81 -19.40 9.10
C TYR A 321 -11.50 -18.68 8.84
N PHE A 322 -10.94 -18.89 7.65
CA PHE A 322 -9.79 -18.11 7.20
C PHE A 322 -10.01 -17.55 5.81
N LEU A 323 -9.27 -16.47 5.53
CA LEU A 323 -9.07 -15.92 4.21
C LEU A 323 -7.59 -15.67 4.03
N PHE A 324 -7.01 -16.22 2.97
CA PHE A 324 -5.66 -15.88 2.56
C PHE A 324 -5.71 -15.07 1.27
N ASP A 325 -5.21 -13.84 1.35
CA ASP A 325 -5.13 -12.88 0.26
C ASP A 325 -3.71 -12.87 -0.31
N ARG A 326 -3.60 -13.41 -1.52
CA ARG A 326 -2.40 -13.36 -2.35
C ARG A 326 -2.63 -12.44 -3.54
N ALA A 327 -2.12 -11.22 -3.46
CA ALA A 327 -2.26 -10.21 -4.52
C ALA A 327 -0.92 -9.61 -4.94
N THR A 328 -0.76 -9.34 -6.24
CA THR A 328 0.36 -8.56 -6.80
C THR A 328 -0.19 -7.30 -7.42
N HIS A 329 0.38 -6.16 -7.04
CA HIS A 329 -0.07 -4.85 -7.48
C HIS A 329 0.92 -4.23 -8.46
N ILE A 330 0.40 -3.66 -9.53
CA ILE A 330 1.17 -2.88 -10.48
C ILE A 330 0.49 -1.53 -10.73
N ALA A 331 1.28 -0.47 -10.77
CA ALA A 331 0.78 0.82 -11.21
C ALA A 331 0.68 0.82 -12.74
N TYR A 332 -0.56 0.76 -13.25
CA TYR A 332 -0.82 0.31 -14.62
C TYR A 332 -0.19 1.21 -15.68
N TYR A 333 -0.41 2.53 -15.59
CA TYR A 333 0.09 3.46 -16.60
C TYR A 333 1.58 3.76 -16.42
N ALA A 334 2.10 3.70 -15.20
CA ALA A 334 3.54 3.84 -14.95
C ALA A 334 4.37 2.76 -15.67
N GLN A 335 3.78 1.66 -16.13
CA GLN A 335 4.51 0.65 -16.91
C GLN A 335 5.17 1.25 -18.16
N GLN A 336 4.54 2.26 -18.77
CA GLN A 336 5.08 2.95 -19.95
C GLN A 336 6.41 3.67 -19.62
N GLU A 337 6.50 4.28 -18.44
CA GLU A 337 7.72 5.00 -18.00
C GLU A 337 8.89 4.03 -17.73
N TYR A 338 8.58 2.84 -17.22
CA TYR A 338 9.55 1.80 -16.92
C TYR A 338 10.03 1.04 -18.17
N GLN A 339 9.36 1.23 -19.31
CA GLN A 339 9.80 0.72 -20.62
C GLN A 339 10.86 1.62 -21.29
N GLY A 340 11.09 2.83 -20.76
CA GLY A 340 12.18 3.71 -21.17
C GLY A 340 13.39 3.66 -20.21
N GLU A 341 14.50 4.32 -20.57
CA GLU A 341 15.69 4.46 -19.70
C GLU A 341 15.49 5.40 -18.48
N TYR A 342 14.25 5.82 -18.18
CA TYR A 342 13.93 6.97 -17.33
C TYR A 342 12.82 6.71 -16.27
N CYS A 343 13.00 5.77 -15.34
CA CYS A 343 12.65 6.07 -13.94
C CYS A 343 13.91 5.84 -13.10
N LYS A 344 14.64 6.91 -12.80
CA LYS A 344 15.53 6.88 -11.64
C LYS A 344 14.60 6.79 -10.43
N GLU A 345 14.62 5.66 -9.73
CA GLU A 345 13.78 5.34 -8.56
C GLU A 345 13.67 6.49 -7.53
N ALA A 346 14.66 7.39 -7.49
CA ALA A 346 14.67 8.59 -6.66
C ALA A 346 13.64 9.69 -7.02
N LEU A 347 13.05 9.69 -8.23
CA LEU A 347 12.15 10.74 -8.72
C LEU A 347 10.68 10.28 -8.89
N CYS A 348 10.38 9.00 -8.75
CA CYS A 348 9.02 8.51 -8.97
C CYS A 348 8.12 8.99 -7.78
N PRO A 349 7.11 9.85 -7.98
CA PRO A 349 6.38 10.50 -6.90
C PRO A 349 5.58 9.49 -6.06
N ALA A 350 5.38 9.80 -4.77
CA ALA A 350 4.59 8.95 -3.89
C ALA A 350 3.16 8.81 -4.42
N ARG A 351 2.79 7.60 -4.85
CA ARG A 351 1.48 7.32 -5.47
C ARG A 351 0.31 7.47 -4.49
N GLY A 352 0.56 7.39 -3.18
CA GLY A 352 -0.49 7.47 -2.16
C GLY A 352 -1.30 6.19 -2.06
N GLY A 353 -2.41 6.24 -1.33
CA GLY A 353 -3.30 5.08 -1.13
C GLY A 353 -4.29 4.93 -2.29
N VAL A 354 -4.83 3.73 -2.47
CA VAL A 354 -5.82 3.42 -3.50
C VAL A 354 -7.23 3.72 -2.97
N VAL A 355 -8.08 4.34 -3.80
CA VAL A 355 -9.49 4.66 -3.51
C VAL A 355 -10.33 4.50 -4.80
N GLU A 356 -11.63 4.23 -4.79
CA GLU A 356 -12.57 3.92 -3.70
C GLU A 356 -13.05 2.47 -3.86
N PHE A 357 -12.71 1.58 -2.92
CA PHE A 357 -13.02 0.16 -3.04
C PHE A 357 -13.56 -0.48 -1.76
N SER A 358 -14.26 -1.60 -1.94
CA SER A 358 -14.69 -2.52 -0.89
C SER A 358 -14.32 -3.94 -1.32
N CYS A 359 -13.58 -4.65 -0.48
CA CYS A 359 -13.17 -6.03 -0.72
C CYS A 359 -13.45 -6.83 0.54
N MET A 360 -14.26 -7.90 0.45
CA MET A 360 -14.76 -8.60 1.64
C MET A 360 -14.94 -10.11 1.43
N GLY A 361 -14.85 -10.82 2.56
CA GLY A 361 -15.29 -12.20 2.71
C GLY A 361 -16.43 -12.30 3.71
N ILE A 362 -17.41 -13.15 3.44
CA ILE A 362 -18.54 -13.49 4.31
C ILE A 362 -18.50 -15.01 4.51
N PHE A 363 -18.59 -15.46 5.76
CA PHE A 363 -18.38 -16.84 6.14
C PHE A 363 -19.53 -17.37 6.99
N ASP A 364 -19.92 -18.60 6.66
CA ASP A 364 -20.90 -19.40 7.34
C ASP A 364 -20.53 -20.90 7.18
N ASP A 365 -21.13 -21.77 7.99
CA ASP A 365 -20.90 -23.21 7.88
C ASP A 365 -21.36 -23.75 6.52
N ASP A 366 -22.45 -23.19 5.99
CA ASP A 366 -23.07 -23.66 4.74
C ASP A 366 -22.50 -22.99 3.49
N PHE A 367 -21.89 -21.81 3.64
CA PHE A 367 -21.39 -21.04 2.49
C PHE A 367 -20.20 -20.11 2.80
N ALA A 368 -19.49 -19.71 1.76
CA ALA A 368 -18.62 -18.54 1.79
C ALA A 368 -18.78 -17.70 0.54
N ILE A 369 -18.77 -16.38 0.72
CA ILE A 369 -18.86 -15.39 -0.36
C ILE A 369 -17.66 -14.45 -0.29
N THR A 370 -17.03 -14.22 -1.42
CA THR A 370 -15.99 -13.20 -1.58
C THR A 370 -16.38 -12.23 -2.68
N LEU A 371 -16.09 -10.96 -2.49
CA LEU A 371 -16.35 -9.95 -3.51
C LEU A 371 -15.42 -8.77 -3.40
N CYS A 372 -15.22 -8.10 -4.53
CA CYS A 372 -14.71 -6.76 -4.59
C CYS A 372 -15.60 -5.88 -5.48
N ASP A 373 -15.81 -4.65 -5.01
CA ASP A 373 -16.54 -3.60 -5.70
C ASP A 373 -15.74 -2.30 -5.61
N SER A 374 -15.56 -1.61 -6.73
CA SER A 374 -14.71 -0.43 -6.81
C SER A 374 -15.33 0.60 -7.74
N LYS A 375 -15.16 1.88 -7.39
CA LYS A 375 -15.68 3.02 -8.15
C LYS A 375 -14.54 3.93 -8.52
N ASN A 376 -14.61 4.54 -9.70
CA ASN A 376 -13.67 5.58 -10.11
C ASN A 376 -14.11 6.92 -9.48
N PRO A 377 -13.38 7.44 -8.47
CA PRO A 377 -13.73 8.71 -7.84
C PRO A 377 -13.11 9.92 -8.56
N THR A 378 -12.44 9.71 -9.69
CA THR A 378 -11.65 10.73 -10.39
C THR A 378 -12.42 11.32 -11.58
N PRO A 379 -12.05 12.51 -12.07
CA PRO A 379 -12.60 13.08 -13.30
C PRO A 379 -12.00 12.46 -14.58
N VAL A 380 -11.06 11.52 -14.47
CA VAL A 380 -10.45 10.84 -15.63
C VAL A 380 -11.27 9.62 -15.98
N ASP A 381 -11.53 9.43 -17.27
CA ASP A 381 -12.27 8.27 -17.79
C ASP A 381 -11.41 7.00 -17.85
N PHE A 382 -10.98 6.52 -16.68
CA PHE A 382 -10.22 5.28 -16.58
C PHE A 382 -11.08 4.06 -16.99
N PRO A 383 -10.45 2.95 -17.44
CA PRO A 383 -11.18 1.73 -17.77
C PRO A 383 -11.95 1.20 -16.55
N LYS A 384 -12.92 0.32 -16.79
CA LYS A 384 -13.87 -0.11 -15.78
C LYS A 384 -13.17 -0.70 -14.54
N PHE A 385 -13.52 -0.16 -13.37
CA PHE A 385 -13.04 -0.68 -12.08
C PHE A 385 -13.74 -2.00 -11.74
N GLN A 386 -13.07 -2.82 -10.93
CA GLN A 386 -13.55 -4.16 -10.62
C GLN A 386 -14.94 -4.16 -9.97
N HIS A 387 -15.77 -5.08 -10.44
CA HIS A 387 -17.03 -5.45 -9.84
C HIS A 387 -17.20 -6.95 -10.07
N GLN A 388 -16.71 -7.74 -9.11
CA GLN A 388 -16.74 -9.19 -9.23
C GLN A 388 -16.92 -9.85 -7.86
N GLY A 389 -17.68 -10.92 -7.85
CA GLY A 389 -17.98 -11.70 -6.66
C GLY A 389 -18.01 -13.19 -6.96
N ARG A 390 -17.86 -14.01 -5.93
CA ARG A 390 -17.95 -15.46 -6.01
C ARG A 390 -18.64 -16.02 -4.78
N ILE A 391 -19.59 -16.93 -5.01
CA ILE A 391 -19.98 -17.91 -4.00
C ILE A 391 -18.90 -18.99 -4.02
N ASN A 392 -17.91 -18.90 -3.11
CA ASN A 392 -16.75 -19.79 -3.10
C ASN A 392 -17.19 -21.23 -2.85
N TYR A 393 -18.09 -21.43 -1.90
CA TYR A 393 -18.86 -22.66 -1.75
C TYR A 393 -20.26 -22.36 -1.22
N ILE A 394 -21.23 -23.20 -1.58
CA ILE A 394 -22.55 -23.34 -0.99
C ILE A 394 -22.97 -24.80 -1.15
N PHE A 395 -23.12 -25.53 -0.04
CA PHE A 395 -23.40 -26.98 -0.07
C PHE A 395 -22.51 -27.79 -1.05
N ASN A 396 -21.20 -27.53 -1.05
CA ASN A 396 -20.18 -28.11 -1.94
C ASN A 396 -20.20 -27.67 -3.42
N GLU A 397 -21.01 -26.67 -3.78
CA GLU A 397 -21.03 -26.10 -5.13
C GLU A 397 -20.48 -24.68 -5.15
N SER A 398 -19.99 -24.19 -6.28
CA SER A 398 -19.43 -22.83 -6.40
C SER A 398 -19.97 -22.11 -7.63
N TYR A 399 -20.13 -20.78 -7.52
CA TYR A 399 -20.73 -19.97 -8.57
C TYR A 399 -20.07 -18.59 -8.68
N PRO A 400 -19.76 -18.12 -9.90
CA PRO A 400 -19.55 -16.70 -10.14
C PRO A 400 -20.78 -15.89 -9.68
N PHE A 401 -20.53 -14.78 -9.00
CA PHE A 401 -21.54 -13.90 -8.41
C PHE A 401 -21.22 -12.45 -8.78
N ASN A 402 -21.29 -12.15 -10.08
CA ASN A 402 -20.93 -10.84 -10.64
C ASN A 402 -22.14 -9.93 -10.87
N ASP A 403 -23.37 -10.45 -10.79
CA ASP A 403 -24.61 -9.68 -10.84
C ASP A 403 -25.07 -9.35 -9.43
N PHE A 404 -24.33 -8.43 -8.78
CA PHE A 404 -24.62 -8.01 -7.42
C PHE A 404 -24.65 -6.49 -7.27
N THR A 405 -25.15 -6.05 -6.13
CA THR A 405 -25.13 -4.68 -5.67
C THR A 405 -24.67 -4.70 -4.22
N LEU A 406 -23.64 -3.92 -3.94
CA LEU A 406 -23.18 -3.63 -2.59
C LEU A 406 -23.52 -2.17 -2.26
N LYS A 407 -24.33 -1.96 -1.23
CA LYS A 407 -24.63 -0.63 -0.70
C LYS A 407 -24.04 -0.49 0.69
N SER A 408 -23.47 0.68 0.98
CA SER A 408 -23.01 1.08 2.31
C SER A 408 -23.95 2.13 2.89
N PHE A 409 -24.18 2.07 4.20
CA PHE A 409 -25.01 3.04 4.93
C PHE A 409 -24.26 3.63 6.13
N GLY A 410 -24.77 4.74 6.64
CA GLY A 410 -24.10 5.52 7.69
C GLY A 410 -23.18 6.59 7.10
N GLU A 411 -22.09 6.90 7.80
CA GLU A 411 -21.10 7.86 7.31
C GLU A 411 -20.35 7.30 6.10
N HIS A 412 -20.24 8.06 5.01
CA HIS A 412 -19.60 7.58 3.77
C HIS A 412 -18.15 7.14 3.99
N LEU A 413 -17.38 7.94 4.74
CA LEU A 413 -15.99 7.64 5.06
C LEU A 413 -15.85 6.46 6.03
N GLN A 414 -16.85 6.14 6.85
CA GLN A 414 -16.81 5.00 7.76
C GLN A 414 -18.21 4.39 7.89
N PRO A 415 -18.62 3.54 6.93
CA PRO A 415 -19.96 2.97 6.93
C PRO A 415 -20.21 2.09 8.16
N SER A 416 -21.43 2.12 8.68
CA SER A 416 -21.85 1.33 9.85
C SER A 416 -22.67 0.09 9.50
N SER A 417 -23.15 0.00 8.26
CA SER A 417 -23.85 -1.17 7.75
C SER A 417 -23.78 -1.27 6.23
N PHE A 418 -24.12 -2.46 5.72
CA PHE A 418 -24.07 -2.81 4.32
C PHE A 418 -25.31 -3.60 3.89
N GLU A 419 -25.63 -3.56 2.60
CA GLU A 419 -26.62 -4.45 1.97
C GLU A 419 -25.97 -5.10 0.75
N LEU A 420 -26.03 -6.42 0.68
CA LEU A 420 -25.57 -7.22 -0.44
C LEU A 420 -26.76 -7.93 -1.08
N LYS A 421 -27.04 -7.59 -2.33
CA LYS A 421 -28.09 -8.24 -3.12
C LYS A 421 -27.54 -8.69 -4.45
N GLY A 422 -27.97 -9.83 -4.96
CA GLY A 422 -27.58 -10.26 -6.30
C GLY A 422 -28.13 -11.61 -6.71
N LYS A 423 -27.83 -12.01 -7.93
CA LYS A 423 -28.21 -13.30 -8.50
C LYS A 423 -26.98 -14.07 -8.97
N PHE A 424 -27.08 -15.39 -8.92
CA PHE A 424 -26.14 -16.32 -9.54
C PHE A 424 -26.95 -17.43 -10.21
N LYS A 425 -26.28 -18.29 -10.98
CA LYS A 425 -26.93 -19.29 -11.85
C LYS A 425 -28.06 -20.08 -11.17
N GLU A 426 -27.84 -20.52 -9.93
CA GLU A 426 -28.77 -21.39 -9.19
C GLU A 426 -29.47 -20.68 -8.03
N GLY A 427 -29.42 -19.35 -7.95
CA GLY A 427 -29.88 -18.68 -6.74
C GLY A 427 -29.77 -17.16 -6.68
N SER A 428 -30.00 -16.64 -5.47
CA SER A 428 -29.91 -15.21 -5.17
C SER A 428 -29.49 -14.96 -3.73
N VAL A 429 -28.77 -13.87 -3.50
CA VAL A 429 -28.32 -13.41 -2.18
C VAL A 429 -29.09 -12.14 -1.82
N ASN A 430 -29.57 -12.04 -0.58
CA ASN A 430 -30.13 -10.83 0.00
C ASN A 430 -29.75 -10.75 1.48
N LEU A 431 -28.64 -10.08 1.76
CA LEU A 431 -28.07 -9.98 3.10
C LEU A 431 -27.95 -8.52 3.53
N LYS A 432 -28.13 -8.29 4.83
CA LYS A 432 -27.84 -7.04 5.51
C LYS A 432 -26.72 -7.28 6.51
N GLY A 433 -25.70 -6.44 6.44
CA GLY A 433 -24.53 -6.50 7.30
C GLY A 433 -24.53 -5.34 8.29
N LYS A 434 -24.33 -5.60 9.57
CA LYS A 434 -24.08 -4.58 10.59
C LYS A 434 -22.62 -4.64 11.00
N VAL A 435 -21.92 -3.50 10.96
CA VAL A 435 -20.54 -3.44 11.47
C VAL A 435 -20.57 -3.63 12.98
N ILE A 436 -19.82 -4.62 13.46
CA ILE A 436 -19.68 -4.93 14.89
C ILE A 436 -18.38 -4.37 15.46
N GLU A 437 -17.34 -4.24 14.63
CA GLU A 437 -16.05 -3.70 15.06
C GLU A 437 -15.29 -3.08 13.87
N TYR A 438 -14.51 -2.03 14.15
CA TYR A 438 -13.65 -1.37 13.17
C TYR A 438 -12.17 -1.62 13.48
N TRP A 439 -11.37 -1.66 12.43
CA TRP A 439 -9.94 -1.55 12.52
C TRP A 439 -9.40 -0.39 11.64
N PRO A 440 -8.55 0.51 12.16
CA PRO A 440 -8.09 0.59 13.56
C PRO A 440 -9.22 0.79 14.59
N PRO A 441 -9.05 0.42 15.87
CA PRO A 441 -10.14 0.39 16.85
C PRO A 441 -10.62 1.79 17.23
N LYS A 442 -9.78 2.80 16.98
CA LYS A 442 -10.12 4.22 17.13
C LYS A 442 -10.95 4.76 15.95
N GLY A 443 -11.33 3.92 15.00
CA GLY A 443 -11.94 4.32 13.74
C GLY A 443 -10.92 4.53 12.62
N TRP A 444 -11.42 4.76 11.41
CA TRP A 444 -10.61 4.90 10.22
C TRP A 444 -10.08 6.35 10.10
N GLY A 445 -8.76 6.47 9.97
CA GLY A 445 -8.08 7.77 9.94
C GLY A 445 -8.38 8.55 8.66
N ARG A 446 -8.82 9.80 8.80
CA ARG A 446 -9.10 10.68 7.66
C ARG A 446 -7.83 11.38 7.20
N VAL A 447 -7.59 11.34 5.90
CA VAL A 447 -6.50 12.05 5.24
C VAL A 447 -7.10 13.00 4.21
N GLU A 448 -6.63 14.25 4.21
CA GLU A 448 -7.06 15.26 3.25
C GLU A 448 -6.23 15.19 1.97
N GLY A 449 -6.92 15.47 0.86
CA GLY A 449 -6.36 15.66 -0.45
C GLY A 449 -6.16 14.39 -1.26
N SER A 450 -6.39 14.58 -2.55
CA SER A 450 -5.96 13.75 -3.66
C SER A 450 -5.31 14.64 -4.73
N TRP A 451 -4.75 14.04 -5.79
CA TRP A 451 -4.19 14.81 -6.89
C TRP A 451 -5.28 15.50 -7.72
N TRP A 452 -6.49 14.95 -7.82
CA TRP A 452 -7.60 15.56 -8.57
C TRP A 452 -8.45 16.52 -7.73
N ASP A 453 -8.48 16.29 -6.42
CA ASP A 453 -9.24 17.09 -5.46
C ASP A 453 -8.40 17.32 -4.18
N PRO A 454 -7.79 18.51 -4.05
CA PRO A 454 -6.99 18.90 -2.90
C PRO A 454 -7.72 18.96 -1.56
N GLU A 455 -9.05 19.14 -1.55
CA GLU A 455 -9.88 19.32 -0.35
C GLU A 455 -10.72 18.08 -0.02
N GLY A 456 -10.80 17.13 -0.97
CA GLY A 456 -11.42 15.83 -0.77
C GLY A 456 -10.80 15.05 0.39
N LYS A 457 -11.59 14.17 0.99
CA LYS A 457 -11.19 13.37 2.14
C LYS A 457 -11.13 11.92 1.75
N ARG A 458 -10.13 11.21 2.25
CA ARG A 458 -9.98 9.77 2.03
C ARG A 458 -9.64 9.04 3.30
N THR A 459 -9.93 7.76 3.33
CA THR A 459 -9.62 6.90 4.46
C THR A 459 -9.42 5.45 4.02
N TRP A 460 -8.84 4.69 4.92
CA TRP A 460 -8.59 3.26 4.79
C TRP A 460 -8.88 2.60 6.13
N GLY A 461 -9.51 1.44 6.09
CA GLY A 461 -9.68 0.61 7.26
C GLY A 461 -10.35 -0.72 6.95
N ARG A 462 -10.60 -1.47 8.02
CA ARG A 462 -11.31 -2.75 7.96
C ARG A 462 -12.50 -2.73 8.91
N ALA A 463 -13.47 -3.60 8.64
CA ALA A 463 -14.59 -3.81 9.53
C ALA A 463 -14.92 -5.30 9.63
N PHE A 464 -15.35 -5.68 10.84
CA PHE A 464 -16.05 -6.93 11.12
C PHE A 464 -17.54 -6.68 11.00
N ILE A 465 -18.23 -7.58 10.33
CA ILE A 465 -19.62 -7.40 9.94
C ILE A 465 -20.38 -8.65 10.30
N SER A 466 -21.46 -8.51 11.08
CA SER A 466 -22.43 -9.58 11.26
C SER A 466 -23.49 -9.46 10.16
N TRP A 467 -23.75 -10.55 9.45
CA TRP A 467 -24.67 -10.62 8.33
C TRP A 467 -25.89 -11.47 8.66
N GLU A 468 -27.04 -10.95 8.30
CA GLU A 468 -28.34 -11.60 8.41
C GLU A 468 -29.12 -11.49 7.08
N GLY A 469 -30.07 -12.40 6.86
CA GLY A 469 -30.94 -12.37 5.69
C GLY A 469 -31.15 -13.75 5.09
N GLU A 470 -31.17 -13.83 3.76
CA GLU A 470 -31.52 -15.05 3.06
C GLU A 470 -30.66 -15.27 1.82
N ILE A 471 -30.29 -16.54 1.59
CA ILE A 471 -29.77 -17.02 0.31
C ILE A 471 -30.76 -18.03 -0.25
N ARG A 472 -31.24 -17.79 -1.47
CA ARG A 472 -32.04 -18.77 -2.22
C ARG A 472 -31.11 -19.61 -3.06
N PHE A 473 -31.20 -20.92 -2.97
CA PHE A 473 -30.38 -21.86 -3.73
C PHE A 473 -31.21 -23.08 -4.14
N LYS A 474 -31.31 -23.33 -5.45
CA LYS A 474 -32.07 -24.46 -6.04
C LYS A 474 -33.48 -24.62 -5.47
N GLY A 475 -34.19 -23.50 -5.32
CA GLY A 475 -35.55 -23.45 -4.78
C GLY A 475 -35.67 -23.54 -3.25
N LYS A 476 -34.57 -23.72 -2.52
CA LYS A 476 -34.54 -23.68 -1.05
C LYS A 476 -34.09 -22.30 -0.56
N THR A 477 -34.61 -21.90 0.60
CA THR A 477 -34.16 -20.70 1.31
C THR A 477 -33.26 -21.10 2.47
N VAL A 478 -32.01 -20.65 2.43
CA VAL A 478 -31.06 -20.69 3.55
C VAL A 478 -31.23 -19.40 4.34
N LYS A 479 -31.65 -19.51 5.60
CA LYS A 479 -31.68 -18.37 6.51
C LYS A 479 -30.28 -18.11 7.05
N VAL A 480 -29.89 -16.85 7.05
CA VAL A 480 -28.60 -16.39 7.57
C VAL A 480 -28.89 -15.55 8.80
N GLU A 481 -28.40 -15.97 9.97
CA GLU A 481 -28.72 -15.30 11.24
C GLU A 481 -27.50 -14.66 11.91
N ASN A 482 -26.28 -15.18 11.68
CA ASN A 482 -25.05 -14.65 12.29
C ASN A 482 -23.79 -14.94 11.44
N ALA A 483 -23.89 -14.85 10.11
CA ALA A 483 -22.70 -15.05 9.28
C ALA A 483 -21.68 -13.93 9.54
N ILE A 484 -20.42 -14.29 9.71
CA ILE A 484 -19.37 -13.32 10.03
C ILE A 484 -18.65 -12.92 8.74
N GLY A 485 -18.48 -11.61 8.54
CA GLY A 485 -17.71 -11.07 7.44
C GLY A 485 -16.57 -10.17 7.91
N ILE A 486 -15.55 -10.09 7.07
CA ILE A 486 -14.48 -9.11 7.18
C ILE A 486 -14.32 -8.40 5.84
N GLY A 487 -14.17 -7.08 5.90
CA GLY A 487 -13.89 -6.28 4.72
C GLY A 487 -12.73 -5.32 4.92
N GLU A 488 -12.03 -5.04 3.83
CA GLU A 488 -11.15 -3.89 3.66
C GLU A 488 -11.83 -2.84 2.79
N PHE A 489 -11.73 -1.59 3.24
CA PHE A 489 -12.45 -0.48 2.67
C PHE A 489 -11.54 0.71 2.51
N THR A 490 -11.60 1.31 1.33
CA THR A 490 -11.14 2.67 1.12
C THR A 490 -12.29 3.51 0.65
N ARG A 491 -12.33 4.75 1.13
CA ARG A 491 -13.41 5.69 0.82
C ARG A 491 -12.81 7.01 0.39
N PHE A 492 -13.47 7.65 -0.55
CA PHE A 492 -13.18 9.00 -0.98
C PHE A 492 -14.46 9.82 -0.94
N GLU A 493 -14.40 11.00 -0.34
CA GLU A 493 -15.46 12.00 -0.31
C GLU A 493 -14.91 13.27 -0.95
N GLY A 494 -15.45 13.66 -2.10
CA GLY A 494 -15.01 14.87 -2.80
C GLY A 494 -15.42 16.16 -2.09
N SER A 495 -14.69 17.24 -2.35
CA SER A 495 -15.13 18.60 -2.02
C SER A 495 -16.41 18.91 -2.81
N LYS A 496 -17.45 19.36 -2.11
CA LYS A 496 -18.73 19.74 -2.72
C LYS A 496 -18.60 20.90 -3.70
#